data_AF-A0AAV9LH35-F1
#
_entry.id   AF-A0AAV9LH35-F1
#
_cell.length_a   1.000
_cell.length_b   1.000
_cell.length_c   1.000
_cell.angle_alpha   90.00
_cell.angle_beta   90.00
_cell.angle_gamma   90.00
#
_symmetry.space_group_name_H-M   'P 1'
#
loop_
_entity.id
_entity.type
_entity.pdbx_description
1 polymer ?
#
loop_
_entity_poly.entity_id
_entity_poly.type
_entity_poly.pdbx_seq_one_letter_code
_entity_poly.pdbx_strand_id
1 'polypeptide(L)'
;MKELQCIPEVAGLSYEDLCIHPNLDLPEGFKLPKFDVFEGIGNPLAHLRAYCDHLVGVGRDEASLMRLFSRSLSGEALEWFTSHETRQWSSWNALAKDFIKWFAYNVEIIPDRYSLEKMKQKSNESCREFAYRWKKEAARVRPPMSEKEIIEVFVRV
;
A
#
# COMPACT_ATOMS: atom_id res chain seq x y z
N MET A 1 -36.19 -1.37 31.48
CA MET A 1 -35.46 -1.31 30.20
C MET A 1 -34.03 -1.69 30.51
N LYS A 2 -33.60 -2.92 30.16
CA LYS A 2 -32.19 -3.33 30.26
C LYS A 2 -31.67 -3.36 28.83
N GLU A 3 -30.66 -2.54 28.55
CA GLU A 3 -29.94 -2.62 27.29
C GLU A 3 -29.21 -3.96 27.23
N LEU A 4 -29.61 -4.81 26.29
CA LEU A 4 -28.87 -5.99 25.93
C LEU A 4 -27.81 -5.55 24.92
N GLN A 5 -26.62 -5.22 25.41
CA GLN A 5 -25.42 -5.25 24.57
C GLN A 5 -25.11 -6.72 24.30
N CYS A 6 -25.68 -7.26 23.22
CA CYS A 6 -25.20 -8.51 22.63
C CYS A 6 -23.84 -8.21 21.98
N ILE A 7 -22.76 -8.31 22.73
CA ILE A 7 -21.45 -8.58 22.15
C ILE A 7 -21.53 -10.06 21.74
N PRO A 8 -21.48 -10.39 20.44
CA PRO A 8 -21.44 -11.79 20.02
C PRO A 8 -20.26 -12.47 20.71
N GLU A 9 -20.48 -13.68 21.23
CA GLU A 9 -19.40 -14.49 21.79
C GLU A 9 -18.44 -14.83 20.63
N VAL A 10 -17.34 -14.09 20.53
CA VAL A 10 -16.36 -14.27 19.44
C VAL A 10 -15.55 -15.52 19.75
N ALA A 11 -15.97 -16.66 19.21
CA ALA A 11 -15.18 -17.88 19.20
C ALA A 11 -13.95 -17.71 18.28
N GLY A 12 -12.83 -18.36 18.61
CA GLY A 12 -11.65 -18.40 17.73
C GLY A 12 -10.70 -17.21 17.87
N LEU A 13 -10.36 -16.82 19.10
CA LEU A 13 -9.40 -15.75 19.40
C LEU A 13 -8.06 -16.29 19.95
N SER A 14 -7.74 -17.57 19.72
CA SER A 14 -6.43 -18.10 20.11
C SER A 14 -5.31 -17.47 19.28
N TYR A 15 -4.08 -17.61 19.74
CA TYR A 15 -2.91 -17.17 18.96
C TYR A 15 -2.87 -17.90 17.61
N GLU A 16 -3.27 -19.17 17.60
CA GLU A 16 -3.30 -20.05 16.44
C GLU A 16 -4.38 -19.70 15.42
N ASP A 17 -5.49 -19.12 15.90
CA ASP A 17 -6.61 -18.66 15.07
C ASP A 17 -6.27 -17.33 14.38
N LEU A 18 -5.61 -16.42 15.11
CA LEU A 18 -5.32 -15.05 14.66
C LEU A 18 -3.99 -14.92 13.91
N CYS A 19 -3.03 -15.82 14.14
CA CYS A 19 -1.71 -15.77 13.51
C CYS A 19 -1.71 -16.49 12.16
N ILE A 20 -1.13 -15.84 11.14
CA ILE A 20 -0.96 -16.42 9.80
C ILE A 20 0.04 -17.59 9.81
N HIS A 21 1.07 -17.49 10.64
CA HIS A 21 2.13 -18.50 10.78
C HIS A 21 2.47 -18.73 12.26
N PRO A 22 1.60 -19.42 13.03
CA PRO A 22 1.77 -19.57 14.48
C PRO A 22 2.99 -20.43 14.86
N ASN A 23 3.50 -21.26 13.95
CA ASN A 23 4.62 -22.16 14.19
C ASN A 23 5.98 -21.57 13.79
N LEU A 24 6.03 -20.30 13.38
CA LEU A 24 7.26 -19.66 12.94
C LEU A 24 7.83 -18.86 14.11
N ASP A 25 9.04 -19.20 14.54
CA ASP A 25 9.81 -18.38 15.47
C ASP A 25 10.79 -17.47 14.72
N LEU A 26 10.94 -16.23 15.18
CA LEU A 26 12.03 -15.39 14.70
C LEU A 26 13.35 -15.87 15.33
N PRO A 27 14.47 -15.83 14.60
CA PRO A 27 15.77 -16.11 15.19
C PRO A 27 16.04 -15.22 16.40
N GLU A 28 16.71 -15.78 17.40
CA GLU A 28 17.12 -15.03 18.58
C GLU A 28 18.00 -13.83 18.18
N GLY A 29 17.70 -12.65 18.74
CA GLY A 29 18.40 -11.40 18.41
C GLY A 29 17.97 -10.76 17.08
N PHE A 30 16.96 -11.30 16.39
CA PHE A 30 16.41 -10.68 15.19
C PHE A 30 15.86 -9.28 15.50
N LYS A 31 16.49 -8.26 14.91
CA LYS A 31 16.00 -6.88 14.99
C LYS A 31 14.90 -6.70 13.96
N LEU A 32 13.69 -6.45 14.44
CA LEU A 32 12.57 -6.15 13.59
C LEU A 32 12.84 -4.86 12.78
N PRO A 33 12.80 -4.92 11.44
CA PRO A 33 12.95 -3.72 10.62
C PRO A 33 11.82 -2.72 10.88
N LYS A 34 12.13 -1.45 10.67
CA LYS A 34 11.12 -0.41 10.56
C LYS A 34 10.71 -0.33 9.09
N PHE A 35 9.42 -0.44 8.83
CA PHE A 35 8.86 -0.33 7.48
C PHE A 35 8.22 1.03 7.28
N ASP A 36 8.26 1.51 6.04
CA ASP A 36 7.28 2.49 5.59
C ASP A 36 5.89 1.85 5.60
N VAL A 37 4.87 2.63 5.98
CA VAL A 37 3.51 2.13 6.18
C VAL A 37 2.65 2.49 4.97
N PHE A 38 1.96 1.49 4.43
CA PHE A 38 1.01 1.65 3.34
C PHE A 38 -0.42 1.63 3.86
N GLU A 39 -1.14 2.73 3.64
CA GLU A 39 -2.52 2.93 4.11
C GLU A 39 -3.58 2.47 3.08
N GLY A 40 -3.16 2.01 1.91
CA GLY A 40 -4.05 1.66 0.80
C GLY A 40 -3.99 2.64 -0.38
N ILE A 41 -3.19 3.71 -0.26
CA ILE A 41 -3.05 4.78 -1.26
C ILE A 41 -1.62 4.80 -1.82
N GLY A 42 -1.49 4.92 -3.14
CA GLY A 42 -0.21 5.07 -3.83
C GLY A 42 0.12 3.88 -4.72
N ASN A 43 1.41 3.65 -4.98
CA ASN A 43 1.85 2.56 -5.85
C ASN A 43 2.16 1.29 -5.02
N PRO A 44 1.28 0.26 -5.02
CA PRO A 44 1.50 -0.96 -4.26
C PRO A 44 2.73 -1.75 -4.71
N LEU A 45 3.14 -1.66 -5.99
CA LEU A 45 4.37 -2.30 -6.45
C LEU A 45 5.63 -1.61 -5.91
N ALA A 46 5.60 -0.27 -5.80
CA ALA A 46 6.69 0.47 -5.16
C ALA A 46 6.80 0.11 -3.68
N HIS A 47 5.65 -0.02 -2.99
CA HIS A 47 5.60 -0.48 -1.59
C HIS A 47 6.21 -1.87 -1.42
N LEU A 48 5.80 -2.86 -2.23
CA LEU A 48 6.35 -4.21 -2.16
C LEU A 48 7.87 -4.24 -2.38
N ARG A 49 8.40 -3.41 -3.29
CA ARG A 49 9.84 -3.30 -3.52
C ARG A 49 10.56 -2.75 -2.30
N ALA A 50 10.09 -1.61 -1.78
CA ALA A 50 10.67 -0.99 -0.59
C ALA A 50 10.61 -1.93 0.63
N TYR A 51 9.50 -2.65 0.80
CA TYR A 51 9.33 -3.66 1.84
C TYR A 51 10.39 -4.77 1.73
N CYS A 52 10.56 -5.35 0.54
CA CYS A 52 11.57 -6.39 0.30
C CYS A 52 13.00 -5.87 0.52
N ASP A 53 13.29 -4.61 0.16
CA ASP A 53 14.60 -4.00 0.35
C ASP A 53 14.97 -3.87 1.83
N HIS A 54 14.00 -3.59 2.71
CA HIS A 54 14.20 -3.56 4.17
C HIS A 54 14.51 -4.94 4.77
N LEU A 55 14.24 -6.02 4.03
CA LEU A 55 14.46 -7.40 4.45
C LEU A 55 15.66 -8.05 3.78
N VAL A 56 16.47 -7.29 3.04
CA VAL A 56 17.74 -7.77 2.50
C VAL A 56 18.63 -8.28 3.65
N GLY A 57 19.10 -9.52 3.54
CA GLY A 57 19.94 -10.18 4.55
C GLY A 57 19.17 -10.90 5.66
N VAL A 58 17.85 -10.74 5.75
CA VAL A 58 16.98 -11.49 6.68
C VAL A 58 16.73 -12.93 6.20
N GLY A 59 16.97 -13.20 4.91
CA GLY A 59 16.76 -14.50 4.26
C GLY A 59 15.54 -14.48 3.33
N ARG A 60 15.36 -15.55 2.54
CA ARG A 60 14.22 -15.73 1.61
C ARG A 60 13.10 -16.60 2.20
N ASP A 61 12.97 -16.61 3.53
CA ASP A 61 11.89 -17.34 4.17
C ASP A 61 10.56 -16.66 3.89
N GLU A 62 9.73 -17.28 3.05
CA GLU A 62 8.45 -16.72 2.63
C GLU A 62 7.50 -16.54 3.83
N ALA A 63 7.54 -17.45 4.81
CA ALA A 63 6.69 -17.33 5.99
C ALA A 63 7.04 -16.09 6.82
N SER A 64 8.34 -15.76 6.96
CA SER A 64 8.79 -14.51 7.57
C SER A 64 8.36 -13.28 6.77
N LEU A 65 8.49 -13.32 5.43
CA LEU A 65 8.04 -12.23 4.55
C LEU A 65 6.55 -11.97 4.71
N MET A 66 5.73 -13.02 4.75
CA MET A 66 4.28 -12.89 4.87
C MET A 66 3.88 -12.43 6.27
N ARG A 67 4.50 -12.97 7.33
CA ARG A 67 4.22 -12.59 8.72
C ARG A 67 4.56 -11.13 9.01
N LEU A 68 5.69 -10.65 8.51
CA LEU A 68 6.14 -9.27 8.76
C LEU A 68 5.39 -8.25 7.90
N PHE A 69 4.71 -8.67 6.84
CA PHE A 69 4.07 -7.76 5.89
C PHE A 69 2.98 -6.90 6.53
N SER A 70 2.19 -7.45 7.47
CA SER A 70 1.17 -6.71 8.22
C SER A 70 1.72 -5.47 8.92
N ARG A 71 3.00 -5.48 9.31
CA ARG A 71 3.66 -4.35 9.97
C ARG A 71 4.01 -3.19 9.03
N SER A 72 3.95 -3.45 7.73
CA SER A 72 4.10 -2.43 6.69
C SER A 72 2.76 -1.84 6.26
N LEU A 73 1.64 -2.22 6.90
CA LEU A 73 0.28 -1.82 6.53
C LEU A 73 -0.42 -1.10 7.68
N SER A 74 -1.36 -0.21 7.35
CA SER A 74 -2.32 0.38 8.28
C SER A 74 -3.63 0.70 7.55
N GLY A 75 -4.65 1.11 8.31
CA GLY A 75 -5.95 1.52 7.76
C GLY A 75 -6.56 0.44 6.86
N GLU A 76 -7.07 0.87 5.70
CA GLU A 76 -7.73 0.00 4.71
C GLU A 76 -6.82 -1.16 4.25
N ALA A 77 -5.51 -0.92 4.13
CA ALA A 77 -4.58 -1.97 3.73
C ALA A 77 -4.41 -3.06 4.78
N LEU A 78 -4.41 -2.69 6.07
CA LEU A 78 -4.36 -3.66 7.15
C LEU A 78 -5.70 -4.40 7.28
N GLU A 79 -6.83 -3.70 7.16
CA GLU A 79 -8.16 -4.32 7.16
C GLU A 79 -8.31 -5.33 6.01
N TRP A 80 -7.87 -4.97 4.80
CA TRP A 80 -7.77 -5.89 3.67
C TRP A 80 -6.94 -7.13 4.03
N PHE A 81 -5.75 -6.92 4.59
CA PHE A 81 -4.86 -8.03 4.94
C PHE A 81 -5.47 -8.96 5.99
N THR A 82 -6.14 -8.43 7.01
CA THR A 82 -6.75 -9.21 8.11
C THR A 82 -8.12 -9.79 7.78
N SER A 83 -8.83 -9.24 6.79
CA SER A 83 -10.13 -9.75 6.34
C SER A 83 -10.03 -10.97 5.44
N HIS A 84 -8.84 -11.20 4.86
CA HIS A 84 -8.56 -12.47 4.20
C HIS A 84 -8.39 -13.52 5.30
N GLU A 85 -9.33 -14.48 5.35
CA GLU A 85 -9.30 -15.60 6.29
C GLU A 85 -7.88 -16.17 6.38
N THR A 86 -7.42 -16.35 7.61
CA THR A 86 -6.04 -16.28 8.12
C THR A 86 -4.95 -17.14 7.43
N ARG A 87 -5.24 -17.84 6.32
CA ARG A 87 -4.31 -18.75 5.62
C ARG A 87 -4.50 -18.87 4.09
N GLN A 88 -5.12 -17.91 3.40
CA GLN A 88 -5.36 -18.09 1.95
C GLN A 88 -4.09 -18.06 1.09
N TRP A 89 -3.02 -17.41 1.55
CA TRP A 89 -1.78 -17.36 0.79
C TRP A 89 -0.85 -18.51 1.18
N SER A 90 -0.52 -19.35 0.21
CA SER A 90 0.44 -20.45 0.38
C SER A 90 1.89 -20.05 0.12
N SER A 91 2.12 -18.83 -0.35
CA SER A 91 3.43 -18.30 -0.70
C SER A 91 3.42 -16.77 -0.69
N TRP A 92 4.61 -16.17 -0.55
CA TRP A 92 4.79 -14.72 -0.69
C TRP A 92 4.28 -14.21 -2.04
N ASN A 93 4.51 -14.97 -3.12
CA ASN A 93 4.07 -14.61 -4.46
C ASN A 93 2.54 -14.54 -4.58
N ALA A 94 1.80 -15.43 -3.91
CA ALA A 94 0.34 -15.40 -3.90
C ALA A 94 -0.18 -14.13 -3.21
N LEU A 95 0.34 -13.83 -2.01
CA LEU A 95 0.03 -12.61 -1.26
C LEU A 95 0.34 -11.36 -2.09
N ALA A 96 1.55 -11.28 -2.65
CA ALA A 96 2.00 -10.12 -3.43
C ALA A 96 1.11 -9.87 -4.65
N LYS A 97 0.67 -10.93 -5.34
CA LYS A 97 -0.25 -10.81 -6.48
C LYS A 97 -1.62 -10.30 -6.07
N ASP A 98 -2.19 -10.81 -4.98
CA ASP A 98 -3.50 -10.35 -4.50
C ASP A 98 -3.42 -8.93 -3.97
N PHE A 99 -2.35 -8.56 -3.26
CA PHE A 99 -2.09 -7.20 -2.83
C PHE A 99 -2.04 -6.24 -4.01
N ILE A 100 -1.27 -6.59 -5.05
CA ILE A 100 -1.22 -5.80 -6.28
C ILE A 100 -2.61 -5.73 -6.91
N LYS A 101 -3.34 -6.84 -7.04
CA LYS A 101 -4.66 -6.86 -7.68
C LYS A 101 -5.68 -6.00 -6.94
N TRP A 102 -5.69 -6.06 -5.61
CA TRP A 102 -6.64 -5.32 -4.77
C TRP A 102 -6.35 -3.82 -4.81
N PHE A 103 -5.09 -3.46 -4.57
CA PHE A 103 -4.66 -2.06 -4.58
C PHE A 103 -4.30 -1.56 -5.98
N ALA A 104 -4.44 -2.38 -7.04
CA ALA A 104 -4.19 -1.96 -8.42
C ALA A 104 -5.15 -0.88 -8.86
N TYR A 105 -6.38 -0.90 -8.36
CA TYR A 105 -7.38 0.14 -8.63
C TYR A 105 -7.14 1.38 -7.76
N ASN A 106 -6.46 1.21 -6.62
CA ASN A 106 -5.94 2.30 -5.78
C ASN A 106 -4.55 2.77 -6.25
N VAL A 107 -3.97 2.13 -7.29
CA VAL A 107 -2.85 2.70 -8.05
C VAL A 107 -3.42 3.97 -8.61
N GLU A 108 -3.03 5.05 -7.96
CA GLU A 108 -2.98 6.40 -8.45
C GLU A 108 -2.91 6.34 -9.99
N ILE A 109 -4.06 6.51 -10.67
CA ILE A 109 -4.18 6.38 -12.13
C ILE A 109 -2.99 7.13 -12.69
N ILE A 110 -2.10 6.42 -13.39
CA ILE A 110 -0.93 7.07 -13.97
C ILE A 110 -1.50 8.17 -14.86
N PRO A 111 -1.27 9.46 -14.52
CA PRO A 111 -1.88 10.52 -15.28
C PRO A 111 -1.38 10.38 -16.71
N ASP A 112 -2.31 10.41 -17.65
CA ASP A 112 -1.99 10.63 -19.05
C ASP A 112 -2.00 12.13 -19.34
N ARG A 113 -1.57 12.50 -20.54
CA ARG A 113 -1.55 13.91 -21.00
C ARG A 113 -2.93 14.56 -20.86
N TYR A 114 -3.98 13.81 -21.14
CA TYR A 114 -5.37 14.28 -21.07
C TYR A 114 -5.81 14.62 -19.64
N SER A 115 -5.46 13.78 -18.68
CA SER A 115 -5.76 14.00 -17.27
C SER A 115 -5.03 15.23 -16.72
N LEU A 116 -3.77 15.47 -17.15
CA LEU A 116 -3.03 16.68 -16.80
C LEU A 116 -3.67 17.95 -17.37
N GLU A 117 -4.10 17.93 -18.63
CA GLU A 117 -4.80 19.05 -19.28
C GLU A 117 -6.12 19.43 -18.59
N LYS A 118 -6.71 18.48 -17.85
CA LYS A 118 -7.93 18.69 -17.08
C LYS A 118 -7.72 19.08 -15.63
N MET A 119 -6.49 19.05 -15.13
CA MET A 119 -6.22 19.52 -13.78
C MET A 119 -6.55 21.00 -13.69
N LYS A 120 -7.27 21.38 -12.63
CA LYS A 120 -7.59 22.77 -12.33
C LYS A 120 -7.09 23.13 -10.94
N GLN A 121 -6.78 24.41 -10.78
CA GLN A 121 -6.52 24.98 -9.48
C GLN A 121 -7.78 24.90 -8.62
N LYS A 122 -7.66 24.33 -7.42
CA LYS A 122 -8.73 24.25 -6.43
C LYS A 122 -8.96 25.63 -5.80
N SER A 123 -10.17 25.90 -5.33
CA SER A 123 -10.50 27.16 -4.66
C SER A 123 -9.75 27.37 -3.34
N ASN A 124 -9.25 26.31 -2.72
CA ASN A 124 -8.54 26.32 -1.44
C ASN A 124 -7.01 26.14 -1.56
N GLU A 125 -6.44 26.19 -2.78
CA GLU A 125 -4.99 26.10 -2.98
C GLU A 125 -4.43 27.34 -3.69
N SER A 126 -3.20 27.72 -3.35
CA SER A 126 -2.46 28.78 -4.03
C SER A 126 -1.92 28.31 -5.39
N CYS A 127 -1.56 29.26 -6.26
CA CYS A 127 -0.97 28.94 -7.56
C CYS A 127 0.34 28.14 -7.43
N ARG A 128 1.12 28.38 -6.37
CA ARG A 128 2.36 27.65 -6.09
C ARG A 128 2.08 26.20 -5.69
N GLU A 129 1.08 25.97 -4.85
CA GLU A 129 0.65 24.62 -4.46
C GLU A 129 0.08 23.87 -5.65
N PHE A 130 -0.71 24.53 -6.49
CA PHE A 130 -1.19 23.97 -7.75
C PHE A 130 -0.03 23.58 -8.67
N ALA A 131 0.92 24.48 -8.93
CA ALA A 131 2.07 24.21 -9.80
C ALA A 131 2.91 23.03 -9.28
N TYR A 132 3.12 22.96 -7.96
CA TYR A 132 3.81 21.84 -7.33
C TYR A 132 3.05 20.52 -7.52
N ARG A 133 1.74 20.52 -7.25
CA ARG A 133 0.86 19.36 -7.43
C ARG A 133 0.82 18.90 -8.89
N TRP A 134 0.62 19.81 -9.83
CA TRP A 134 0.61 19.53 -11.26
C TRP A 134 1.94 18.95 -11.73
N LYS A 135 3.08 19.53 -11.31
CA LYS A 135 4.41 19.00 -11.65
C LYS A 135 4.65 17.61 -11.07
N LYS A 136 4.16 17.32 -9.86
CA LYS A 136 4.23 15.99 -9.23
C LYS A 136 3.46 14.95 -10.06
N GLU A 137 2.28 15.31 -10.57
CA GLU A 137 1.50 14.45 -11.48
C GLU A 137 2.21 14.28 -12.82
N ALA A 138 2.75 15.37 -13.41
CA ALA A 138 3.44 15.31 -14.70
C ALA A 138 4.67 14.38 -14.69
N ALA A 139 5.40 14.32 -13.58
CA ALA A 139 6.52 13.40 -13.41
C ALA A 139 6.12 11.92 -13.43
N ARG A 140 4.84 11.60 -13.20
CA ARG A 140 4.30 10.24 -13.18
C ARG A 140 3.86 9.75 -14.56
N VAL A 141 3.63 10.66 -15.53
CA VAL A 141 3.17 10.32 -16.89
C VAL A 141 4.15 9.37 -17.60
N ARG A 142 3.59 8.38 -18.30
CA ARG A 142 4.36 7.45 -19.14
C ARG A 142 3.84 7.45 -20.59
N PRO A 143 4.74 7.55 -21.60
CA PRO A 143 6.17 7.85 -21.48
C PRO A 143 6.42 9.27 -20.91
N PRO A 144 7.60 9.52 -20.29
CA PRO A 144 7.93 10.83 -19.73
C PRO A 144 7.74 11.95 -20.74
N MET A 145 7.20 13.08 -20.29
CA MET A 145 7.02 14.26 -21.12
C MET A 145 8.34 15.01 -21.29
N SER A 146 8.57 15.58 -22.47
CA SER A 146 9.72 16.48 -22.68
C SER A 146 9.50 17.82 -21.95
N GLU A 147 10.57 18.58 -21.70
CA GLU A 147 10.45 19.91 -21.08
C GLU A 147 9.55 20.85 -21.89
N LYS A 148 9.69 20.82 -23.22
CA LYS A 148 8.84 21.58 -24.15
C LYS A 148 7.36 21.23 -23.96
N GLU A 149 7.06 19.94 -23.89
CA GLU A 149 5.70 19.43 -23.75
C GLU A 149 5.11 19.80 -22.37
N ILE A 150 5.91 19.71 -21.31
CA ILE A 150 5.52 20.13 -19.95
C ILE A 150 5.09 21.60 -19.96
N ILE A 151 5.87 22.47 -20.58
CA ILE A 151 5.57 23.91 -20.69
C ILE A 151 4.27 24.11 -21.50
N GLU A 152 4.14 23.44 -22.65
CA GLU A 152 2.97 23.57 -23.53
C GLU A 152 1.65 23.14 -22.85
N VAL A 153 1.68 22.08 -22.05
CA VAL A 153 0.49 21.62 -21.32
C VAL A 153 0.22 22.50 -20.09
N PHE A 154 1.26 22.89 -19.34
CA PHE A 154 1.07 23.70 -18.13
C PHE A 154 0.47 25.09 -18.42
N VAL A 155 0.75 25.68 -19.58
CA VAL A 155 0.17 26.97 -19.98
C VAL A 155 -1.33 26.87 -20.28
N ARG A 156 -1.87 25.66 -20.53
CA ARG A 156 -3.28 25.44 -20.88
C ARG A 156 -4.19 25.13 -19.68
N VAL A 157 -3.63 24.88 -18.50
CA VAL A 157 -4.36 24.35 -17.32
C VAL A 157 -4.75 25.42 -16.32
#